data_AF-A2HWZ6-F1
#
_entry.id   AF-A2HWZ6-F1
#
_cell.length_a   1.000
_cell.length_b   1.000
_cell.length_c   1.000
_cell.angle_alpha   90.00
_cell.angle_beta   90.00
_cell.angle_gamma   90.00
#
_symmetry.space_group_name_H-M   'P 1'
#
loop_
_entity.id
_entity.type
_entity.pdbx_description
1 polymer ?
#
loop_
_entity_poly.entity_id
_entity_poly.type
_entity_poly.pdbx_seq_one_letter_code
_entity_poly.pdbx_strand_id
1 'polypeptide(L)'
;MKRLTNYILSKLSKYPFKKYPSNTLLVCDDFAGKGLVSKPDSPLANIITKVRHYHLTVAILMQTWRFLALNIKRLITDFVIFQGFSRYDIELIWKQSGITLPFEEIWEAYKSLISPRSYLEIHIMTNTIKVKNIPWERPTLF
;
A
#
# COMPACT_ATOMS: atom_id res chain seq x y z
N MET A 1 13.46 -24.87 0.99
CA MET A 1 12.45 -24.42 1.98
C MET A 1 12.78 -24.82 3.42
N LYS A 2 12.96 -26.12 3.77
CA LYS A 2 13.19 -26.57 5.16
C LYS A 2 14.30 -25.83 5.95
N ARG A 3 15.44 -25.50 5.33
CA ARG A 3 16.55 -24.78 6.01
C ARG A 3 16.17 -23.37 6.47
N LEU A 4 15.42 -22.63 5.65
CA LEU A 4 14.98 -21.28 5.97
C LEU A 4 13.96 -21.30 7.11
N THR A 5 13.01 -22.24 7.07
CA THR A 5 12.01 -22.44 8.12
C THR A 5 12.67 -22.79 9.46
N ASN A 6 13.64 -23.71 9.46
CA ASN A 6 14.38 -24.08 10.67
C ASN A 6 15.21 -22.91 11.22
N TYR A 7 15.82 -22.11 10.34
CA TYR A 7 16.55 -20.92 10.74
C TYR A 7 15.62 -19.89 11.40
N ILE A 8 14.48 -19.59 10.78
CA ILE A 8 13.47 -18.66 11.34
C ILE A 8 12.98 -19.16 12.71
N LEU A 9 12.63 -20.45 12.82
CA LEU A 9 12.21 -21.06 14.08
C LEU A 9 13.28 -20.97 15.18
N SER A 10 14.55 -21.20 14.84
CA SER A 10 15.67 -21.09 15.79
C SER A 10 15.91 -19.67 16.30
N LYS A 11 15.59 -18.65 15.49
CA LYS A 11 15.67 -17.24 15.89
C LYS A 11 14.47 -16.84 16.74
N LEU A 12 13.27 -17.31 16.39
CA LEU A 12 12.05 -17.09 17.17
C LEU A 12 12.11 -17.73 18.56
N SER A 13 12.76 -18.88 18.70
CA SER A 13 12.97 -19.51 20.01
C SER A 13 14.01 -18.78 20.87
N LYS A 14 15.05 -18.22 20.25
CA LYS A 14 16.10 -17.45 20.94
C LYS A 14 15.60 -16.08 21.43
N TYR A 15 14.69 -15.45 20.68
CA TYR A 15 14.09 -14.16 21.02
C TYR A 15 12.59 -14.33 21.23
N PRO A 16 12.16 -14.81 22.42
CA PRO A 16 10.75 -15.07 22.68
C PRO A 16 9.92 -13.79 22.48
N PHE A 17 8.99 -13.84 21.54
CA PHE A 17 8.04 -12.77 21.26
C PHE A 17 7.10 -12.60 22.48
N LYS A 18 7.40 -11.62 23.34
CA LYS A 18 6.62 -11.37 24.57
C LYS A 18 5.33 -10.58 24.35
N LYS A 19 5.10 -10.01 23.17
CA LYS A 19 3.99 -9.08 22.92
C LYS A 19 2.85 -9.81 22.20
N TYR A 20 1.81 -10.20 22.93
CA TYR A 20 0.56 -10.69 22.35
C TYR A 20 -0.56 -9.67 22.59
N PRO A 21 -1.26 -9.20 21.55
CA PRO A 21 -1.01 -9.47 20.13
C PRO A 21 0.20 -8.69 19.60
N SER A 22 0.97 -9.32 18.71
CA SER A 22 2.07 -8.66 18.02
C SER A 22 1.51 -7.85 16.85
N ASN A 23 1.62 -6.53 16.91
CA ASN A 23 1.35 -5.70 15.74
C ASN A 23 2.31 -6.10 14.61
N THR A 24 1.77 -6.64 13.53
CA THR A 24 2.56 -7.18 12.42
C THR A 24 2.41 -6.26 11.21
N LEU A 25 3.51 -5.96 10.53
CA LEU A 25 3.49 -5.25 9.24
C LEU A 25 3.79 -6.25 8.13
N LEU A 26 2.84 -6.44 7.22
CA LEU A 26 3.00 -7.22 6.00
C LEU A 26 3.26 -6.27 4.84
N VAL A 27 4.45 -6.37 4.24
CA VAL A 27 4.81 -5.62 3.04
C VAL A 27 4.68 -6.53 1.84
N CYS A 28 3.81 -6.15 0.91
CA CYS A 28 3.52 -6.85 -0.32
C CYS A 28 4.13 -6.07 -1.50
N ASP A 29 5.36 -6.42 -1.90
CA ASP A 29 6.02 -5.87 -3.08
C ASP A 29 5.72 -6.66 -4.37
N ASP A 30 5.29 -5.96 -5.42
CA ASP A 30 4.96 -6.48 -6.75
C ASP A 30 4.10 -7.77 -6.79
N PHE A 31 2.95 -7.76 -6.10
CA PHE A 31 2.00 -8.88 -6.10
C PHE A 31 1.04 -8.88 -7.31
N ALA A 32 1.21 -7.91 -8.22
CA ALA A 32 0.38 -7.70 -9.39
C ALA A 32 0.60 -8.81 -10.43
N GLY A 33 -0.18 -9.88 -10.34
CA GLY A 33 -0.17 -10.96 -11.35
C GLY A 33 -0.50 -12.34 -10.78
N LYS A 34 -0.33 -12.54 -9.47
CA LYS A 34 -0.73 -13.78 -8.80
C LYS A 34 -2.19 -13.63 -8.37
N GLY A 35 -3.03 -14.65 -8.60
CA GLY A 35 -4.46 -14.70 -8.21
C GLY A 35 -4.76 -14.52 -6.71
N LEU A 36 -3.76 -14.14 -5.91
CA LEU A 36 -3.77 -13.94 -4.46
C LEU A 36 -4.30 -12.57 -4.03
N VAL A 37 -4.29 -11.56 -4.90
CA VAL A 37 -4.82 -10.22 -4.58
C VAL A 37 -5.85 -9.72 -5.58
N SER A 38 -5.94 -10.37 -6.75
CA SER A 38 -6.91 -10.06 -7.80
C SER A 38 -8.26 -10.76 -7.60
N LYS A 39 -8.26 -11.93 -6.93
CA LYS A 39 -9.49 -12.65 -6.59
C LYS A 39 -9.96 -12.27 -5.18
N PRO A 40 -11.22 -11.82 -5.02
CA PRO A 40 -11.75 -11.44 -3.71
C PRO A 40 -11.79 -12.61 -2.73
N ASP A 41 -11.98 -13.85 -3.22
CA ASP A 41 -12.08 -15.06 -2.39
C ASP A 41 -10.73 -15.72 -2.08
N SER A 42 -9.63 -15.11 -2.53
CA SER A 42 -8.31 -15.66 -2.27
C SER A 42 -7.97 -15.61 -0.77
N PRO A 43 -7.18 -16.57 -0.25
CA PRO A 43 -6.80 -16.58 1.17
C PRO A 43 -6.16 -15.28 1.64
N LEU A 44 -5.32 -14.67 0.79
CA LEU A 44 -4.65 -13.41 1.11
C LEU A 44 -5.63 -12.22 1.09
N ALA A 45 -6.56 -12.14 0.13
CA ALA A 45 -7.63 -11.13 0.16
C ALA A 45 -8.51 -11.25 1.42
N ASN A 46 -8.82 -12.47 1.87
CA ASN A 46 -9.56 -12.71 3.11
C ASN A 46 -8.79 -12.27 4.37
N ILE A 47 -7.46 -12.42 4.38
CA ILE A 47 -6.61 -11.90 5.47
C ILE A 47 -6.60 -10.37 5.44
N ILE A 48 -6.40 -9.77 4.27
CA ILE A 48 -6.33 -8.32 4.08
C ILE A 48 -7.66 -7.64 4.48
N THR A 49 -8.79 -8.27 4.19
CA THR A 49 -10.11 -7.71 4.58
C THR A 49 -10.36 -7.75 6.09
N LYS A 50 -9.58 -8.52 6.86
CA LYS A 50 -9.72 -8.71 8.31
C LYS A 50 -8.50 -8.23 9.10
N VAL A 51 -7.71 -7.31 8.55
CA VAL A 51 -6.46 -6.80 9.14
C VAL A 51 -6.58 -6.35 10.60
N ARG A 52 -7.67 -5.66 10.95
CA ARG A 52 -7.91 -5.18 12.33
C ARG A 52 -8.16 -6.31 13.33
N HIS A 53 -8.73 -7.42 12.88
CA HIS A 53 -8.97 -8.59 13.73
C HIS A 53 -7.64 -9.34 14.02
N TYR A 54 -6.68 -9.26 13.10
CA TYR A 54 -5.39 -9.95 13.21
C TYR A 54 -4.24 -9.07 13.71
N HIS A 55 -4.51 -7.82 14.13
CA HIS A 55 -3.49 -6.85 14.50
C HIS A 55 -2.40 -6.68 13.40
N LEU A 56 -2.84 -6.70 12.15
CA LEU A 56 -2.00 -6.63 10.96
C LEU A 56 -2.13 -5.25 10.32
N THR A 57 -1.03 -4.69 9.86
CA THR A 57 -0.98 -3.58 8.91
C THR A 57 -0.42 -4.12 7.61
N VAL A 58 -1.03 -3.75 6.48
CA VAL A 58 -0.60 -4.24 5.16
C VAL A 58 -0.20 -3.04 4.31
N ALA A 59 1.03 -3.04 3.81
CA ALA A 59 1.50 -2.11 2.80
C ALA A 59 1.59 -2.84 1.47
N ILE A 60 0.87 -2.37 0.45
CA ILE A 60 0.87 -3.00 -0.88
C ILE A 60 1.54 -2.04 -1.86
N LEU A 61 2.65 -2.46 -2.45
CA LEU A 61 3.32 -1.76 -3.52
C LEU A 61 2.88 -2.38 -4.85
N MET A 62 2.35 -1.56 -5.76
CA MET A 62 1.88 -2.01 -7.06
C MET A 62 2.09 -0.95 -8.12
N GLN A 63 2.36 -1.39 -9.35
CA GLN A 63 2.44 -0.51 -10.52
C GLN A 63 1.06 -0.22 -11.11
N THR A 64 0.17 -1.22 -11.13
CA THR A 64 -1.11 -1.14 -11.85
C THR A 64 -2.30 -1.38 -10.92
N TRP A 65 -3.10 -0.34 -10.70
CA TRP A 65 -4.30 -0.35 -9.85
C TRP A 65 -5.34 -1.42 -10.23
N ARG A 66 -5.37 -1.81 -11.51
CA ARG A 66 -6.38 -2.73 -12.06
C ARG A 66 -6.31 -4.14 -11.48
N PHE A 67 -5.15 -4.56 -10.95
CA PHE A 67 -4.95 -5.93 -10.46
C PHE A 67 -5.44 -6.18 -9.02
N LEU A 68 -5.79 -5.13 -8.28
CA LEU A 68 -6.27 -5.28 -6.90
C LEU A 68 -7.78 -5.53 -6.87
N ALA A 69 -8.22 -6.51 -6.08
CA ALA A 69 -9.65 -6.80 -5.89
C ALA A 69 -10.39 -5.62 -5.24
N LEU A 70 -11.65 -5.39 -5.66
CA LEU A 70 -12.44 -4.23 -5.25
C LEU A 70 -12.71 -4.17 -3.75
N ASN A 71 -12.91 -5.32 -3.10
CA ASN A 71 -13.08 -5.41 -1.65
C ASN A 71 -11.85 -4.90 -0.89
N ILE A 72 -10.64 -5.14 -1.40
CA ILE A 72 -9.40 -4.61 -0.80
C ILE A 72 -9.31 -3.11 -1.05
N LYS A 73 -9.58 -2.65 -2.28
CA LYS A 73 -9.50 -1.23 -2.66
C LYS A 73 -10.34 -0.32 -1.75
N ARG A 74 -11.53 -0.78 -1.36
CA ARG A 74 -12.46 -0.06 -0.46
C ARG A 74 -11.98 0.04 0.99
N LEU A 75 -11.06 -0.83 1.42
CA LEU A 75 -10.57 -0.88 2.80
C LEU A 75 -9.27 -0.10 3.00
N ILE A 76 -8.63 0.36 1.92
CA ILE A 76 -7.41 1.16 1.99
C ILE A 76 -7.72 2.44 2.76
N THR A 77 -6.87 2.76 3.73
CA THR A 77 -7.01 3.98 4.57
C THR A 77 -6.11 5.11 4.10
N ASP A 78 -4.97 4.77 3.50
CA ASP A 78 -3.93 5.71 3.13
C ASP A 78 -3.35 5.34 1.75
N PHE A 79 -3.16 6.34 0.90
CA PHE A 79 -2.50 6.20 -0.39
C PHE A 79 -1.19 6.98 -0.41
N VAL A 80 -0.17 6.37 -1.03
CA VAL A 80 1.07 7.02 -1.41
C VAL A 80 1.21 6.86 -2.92
N ILE A 81 1.07 7.96 -3.66
CA ILE A 81 1.02 7.95 -5.12
C ILE A 81 2.21 8.73 -5.66
N PHE A 82 3.15 8.04 -6.32
CA PHE A 82 4.28 8.66 -7.00
C PHE A 82 3.86 9.29 -8.33
N GLN A 83 4.70 10.20 -8.84
CA GLN A 83 4.52 10.76 -10.17
C GLN A 83 4.61 9.67 -11.27
N GLY A 84 3.76 9.73 -12.30
CA GLY A 84 3.78 8.80 -13.44
C GLY A 84 2.43 8.21 -13.85
N PHE A 85 1.36 8.47 -13.09
CA PHE A 85 0.00 8.03 -13.40
C PHE A 85 -0.74 9.05 -14.27
N SER A 86 -1.61 8.55 -15.15
CA SER A 86 -2.50 9.41 -15.93
C SER A 86 -3.67 9.94 -15.09
N ARG A 87 -4.32 11.02 -15.55
CA ARG A 87 -5.57 11.52 -14.91
C ARG A 87 -6.62 10.43 -14.75
N TYR A 88 -6.76 9.58 -15.78
CA TYR A 88 -7.70 8.47 -15.79
C TYR A 88 -7.38 7.43 -14.69
N ASP A 89 -6.10 7.13 -14.47
CA ASP A 89 -5.70 6.18 -13.43
C ASP A 89 -5.97 6.72 -12.02
N ILE A 90 -5.69 8.00 -11.77
CA ILE A 90 -6.01 8.65 -10.50
C ILE A 90 -7.53 8.70 -10.27
N GLU A 91 -8.29 9.00 -11.32
CA GLU A 91 -9.76 8.98 -11.25
C GLU A 91 -10.30 7.58 -10.94
N LEU A 92 -9.68 6.53 -11.48
CA LEU A 92 -10.02 5.15 -11.18
C LEU A 92 -9.70 4.77 -9.72
N ILE A 93 -8.58 5.25 -9.18
CA ILE A 93 -8.25 5.12 -7.75
C ILE A 93 -9.31 5.80 -6.90
N TRP A 94 -9.65 7.05 -7.23
CA TRP A 94 -10.68 7.82 -6.53
C TRP A 94 -12.04 7.11 -6.55
N LYS A 95 -12.55 6.71 -7.71
CA LYS A 95 -13.86 6.03 -7.87
C LYS A 95 -13.95 4.68 -7.17
N GLN A 96 -12.84 3.94 -7.07
CA GLN A 96 -12.83 2.56 -6.55
C GLN A 96 -12.35 2.45 -5.10
N SER A 97 -11.96 3.57 -4.49
CA SER A 97 -11.53 3.66 -3.10
C SER A 97 -12.62 4.31 -2.22
N GLY A 98 -12.36 4.38 -0.92
CA GLY A 98 -13.23 5.07 0.03
C GLY A 98 -12.97 6.58 0.16
N ILE A 99 -12.26 7.21 -0.79
CA ILE A 99 -11.95 8.64 -0.73
C ILE A 99 -13.22 9.48 -0.86
N THR A 100 -13.41 10.44 0.04
CA THR A 100 -14.55 11.38 0.05
C THR A 100 -14.19 12.78 -0.44
N LEU A 101 -12.89 13.10 -0.50
CA LEU A 101 -12.38 14.38 -1.00
C LEU A 101 -12.73 14.58 -2.49
N PRO A 102 -12.97 15.82 -2.94
CA PRO A 102 -13.21 16.11 -4.36
C PRO A 102 -12.03 15.67 -5.24
N PHE A 103 -12.33 15.05 -6.38
CA PHE A 103 -11.31 14.56 -7.31
C PHE A 103 -10.39 15.69 -7.79
N GLU A 104 -10.94 16.86 -8.06
CA GLU A 104 -10.22 18.03 -8.54
C GLU A 104 -9.14 18.49 -7.54
N GLU A 105 -9.42 18.46 -6.24
CA GLU A 105 -8.42 18.79 -5.21
C GLU A 105 -7.25 17.81 -5.23
N ILE A 106 -7.55 16.52 -5.39
CA ILE A 106 -6.55 15.45 -5.49
C ILE A 106 -5.72 15.62 -6.76
N TRP A 107 -6.37 15.95 -7.88
CA TRP A 107 -5.73 16.11 -9.17
C TRP A 107 -4.80 17.33 -9.22
N GLU A 108 -5.25 18.48 -8.69
CA GLU A 108 -4.40 19.66 -8.59
C GLU A 108 -3.19 19.41 -7.68
N ALA A 109 -3.40 18.75 -6.52
CA ALA A 109 -2.30 18.36 -5.64
C ALA A 109 -1.33 17.39 -6.33
N TYR A 110 -1.83 16.41 -7.10
CA TYR A 110 -1.00 15.48 -7.85
C TYR A 110 -0.17 16.17 -8.95
N LYS A 111 -0.76 17.11 -9.69
CA LYS A 111 -0.05 17.89 -10.73
C LYS A 111 1.07 18.76 -10.17
N SER A 112 0.98 19.15 -8.89
CA SER A 112 2.00 19.96 -8.22
C SER A 112 3.30 19.20 -7.89
N LEU A 113 3.36 17.89 -8.17
CA LEU A 113 4.54 17.06 -7.95
C LEU A 113 5.66 17.43 -8.93
N ILE A 114 6.82 17.79 -8.38
CA ILE A 114 7.95 18.34 -9.15
C ILE A 114 8.93 17.28 -9.70
N SER A 115 8.93 16.06 -9.16
CA SER A 115 9.93 15.04 -9.52
C SER A 115 9.36 13.62 -9.43
N PRO A 116 9.99 12.64 -10.10
CA PRO A 116 9.59 11.24 -10.01
C PRO A 116 9.64 10.65 -8.60
N ARG A 117 10.45 11.24 -7.71
CA ARG A 117 10.55 10.85 -6.30
C ARG A 117 9.53 11.57 -5.42
N SER A 118 8.96 12.66 -5.90
CA SER A 118 7.86 13.33 -5.23
C SER A 118 6.62 12.45 -5.26
N TYR A 119 5.84 12.51 -4.18
CA TYR A 119 4.64 11.70 -4.06
C TYR A 119 3.53 12.44 -3.31
N LEU A 120 2.30 12.01 -3.58
CA LEU A 120 1.09 12.47 -2.94
C LEU A 120 0.68 11.49 -1.85
N GLU A 121 0.49 11.98 -0.63
CA GLU A 121 -0.14 11.23 0.46
C GLU A 121 -1.60 11.62 0.55
N ILE A 122 -2.51 10.64 0.50
CA ILE A 122 -3.94 10.84 0.74
C ILE A 122 -4.32 10.01 1.96
N HIS A 123 -4.70 10.69 3.04
CA HIS A 123 -5.21 10.04 4.25
C HIS A 123 -6.73 10.14 4.25
N ILE A 124 -7.41 9.02 4.03
CA ILE A 124 -8.88 8.99 3.90
C ILE A 124 -9.55 9.31 5.22
N MET A 125 -9.06 8.75 6.32
CA MET A 125 -9.72 8.88 7.63
C MET A 125 -9.67 10.31 8.18
N THR A 126 -8.62 11.06 7.84
CA THR A 126 -8.46 12.47 8.24
C THR A 126 -8.89 13.45 7.15
N ASN A 127 -9.25 12.97 5.95
CA ASN A 127 -9.50 13.78 4.76
C ASN A 127 -8.38 14.81 4.49
N THR A 128 -7.13 14.39 4.68
CA THR A 128 -5.97 15.27 4.45
C THR A 128 -5.15 14.80 3.26
N ILE A 129 -4.78 15.76 2.43
CA ILE A 129 -3.85 15.57 1.31
C ILE A 129 -2.53 16.21 1.69
N LYS A 130 -1.41 15.52 1.50
CA LYS A 130 -0.07 16.08 1.65
C LYS A 130 0.74 15.84 0.40
N VAL A 131 1.35 16.90 -0.11
CA VAL A 131 2.29 16.83 -1.23
C VAL A 131 3.69 16.77 -0.67
N LYS A 132 4.44 15.71 -0.99
CA LYS A 132 5.84 15.55 -0.61
C LYS A 132 6.70 15.75 -1.83
N ASN A 133 7.20 16.98 -1.97
CA ASN A 133 8.13 17.34 -3.03
C ASN A 133 9.55 17.01 -2.61
N ILE A 134 10.17 16.04 -3.29
CA ILE A 134 11.56 15.68 -3.11
C ILE A 134 12.32 16.28 -4.29
N PRO A 135 13.15 17.32 -4.09
CA PRO A 135 13.98 17.86 -5.17
C PRO A 135 14.91 16.76 -5.68
N TRP A 136 15.11 16.73 -7.00
CA TRP A 136 16.04 15.80 -7.61
C TRP A 136 17.47 16.27 -7.35
N GLU A 137 17.99 15.98 -6.15
CA GLU A 137 19.43 16.00 -5.92
C GLU A 137 20.01 14.81 -6.70
N ARG A 138 21.03 15.08 -7.53
CA ARG A 138 21.66 14.09 -8.42
C ARG A 138 21.95 12.80 -7.62
N PRO A 139 21.68 11.62 -8.21
CA PRO A 139 21.66 10.35 -7.49
C PRO A 139 23.01 10.06 -6.84
N THR A 140 22.97 9.51 -5.63
CA THR A 140 24.06 8.66 -5.12
C THR A 140 24.50 7.74 -6.27
N LEU A 141 25.73 7.96 -6.72
CA LEU A 141 26.48 7.05 -7.56
C LEU A 141 26.38 5.66 -6.91
N PHE A 142 26.18 4.64 -7.74
CA PHE A 142 26.74 3.34 -7.40
C PHE A 142 28.21 3.49 -6.99
#